data_AF-A0A1B7K1J0-F1
#
_entry.id   AF-A0A1B7K1J0-F1
#
_cell.length_a   1.000
_cell.length_b   1.000
_cell.length_c   1.000
_cell.angle_alpha   90.00
_cell.angle_beta   90.00
_cell.angle_gamma   90.00
#
_symmetry.space_group_name_H-M   'P 1'
#
loop_
_entity.id
_entity.type
_entity.pdbx_description
1 polymer ?
#
loop_
_entity_poly.entity_id
_entity_poly.type
_entity_poly.pdbx_seq_one_letter_code
_entity_poly.pdbx_strand_id
1 'polypeptide(L)'
;MPPQHHFEQQNIPKIIPRATYMTIDDIKAVNDAYIANEKRKAVIERANKKADGYQAMKCIFKLMVDDRYVKRYETYIDITVMGYDHAFIFYNALRDIPLFIKYGKENGVWQHRLFKKLFFYDQINWSYGRNYVRLIL
;
A
#
# COMPACT_ATOMS: atom_id res chain seq x y z
N MET A 1 76.65 3.09 48.88
CA MET A 1 75.19 3.31 48.90
C MET A 1 74.79 3.86 47.53
N PRO A 2 73.84 3.26 46.79
CA PRO A 2 73.37 3.84 45.53
C PRO A 2 72.29 4.91 45.77
N PRO A 3 72.05 5.85 44.82
CA PRO A 3 71.06 6.90 45.00
C PRO A 3 69.64 6.36 44.79
N GLN A 4 68.71 6.74 45.67
CA GLN A 4 67.28 6.50 45.50
C GLN A 4 66.74 7.48 44.45
N HIS A 5 66.35 6.98 43.27
CA HIS A 5 65.56 7.76 42.32
C HIS A 5 64.12 7.85 42.83
N HIS A 6 63.73 9.02 43.33
CA HIS A 6 62.33 9.38 43.52
C HIS A 6 61.69 9.62 42.15
N PHE A 7 60.82 8.71 41.72
CA PHE A 7 59.87 8.99 40.65
C PHE A 7 58.67 9.72 41.25
N GLU A 8 58.52 11.00 40.94
CA GLU A 8 57.26 11.71 41.20
C GLU A 8 56.18 11.12 40.30
N GLN A 9 55.17 10.48 40.90
CA GLN A 9 53.96 10.10 40.20
C GLN A 9 53.20 11.37 39.82
N GLN A 10 53.22 11.72 38.53
CA GLN A 10 52.36 12.76 37.99
C GLN A 10 50.90 12.36 38.22
N ASN A 11 50.18 13.16 39.00
CA ASN A 11 48.76 13.01 39.27
C ASN A 11 47.97 13.42 38.02
N ILE A 12 47.83 12.50 37.05
CA ILE A 12 46.98 12.72 35.88
C ILE A 12 45.52 12.60 36.35
N PRO A 13 44.69 13.65 36.22
CA PRO A 13 43.28 13.57 36.58
C PRO A 13 42.63 12.47 35.74
N LYS A 14 42.06 11.44 36.37
CA LYS A 14 41.21 10.47 35.68
C LYS A 14 39.98 11.21 35.15
N ILE A 15 40.01 11.59 33.88
CA ILE A 15 38.80 11.98 33.15
C ILE A 15 37.99 10.69 32.98
N ILE A 16 37.08 10.44 33.92
CA ILE A 16 36.06 9.41 33.75
C ILE A 16 35.14 9.94 32.66
N PRO A 17 35.04 9.29 31.48
CA PRO A 17 34.04 9.68 30.51
C PRO A 17 32.69 9.51 31.21
N ARG A 18 31.93 10.60 31.35
CA ARG A 18 30.49 10.47 31.59
C ARG A 18 29.96 9.78 30.34
N ALA A 19 29.89 8.46 30.38
CA ALA A 19 29.00 7.74 29.50
C ALA A 19 27.62 8.33 29.81
N THR A 20 27.10 9.12 28.88
CA THR A 20 25.70 9.53 28.84
C THR A 20 24.89 8.25 28.65
N TYR A 21 24.65 7.55 29.75
CA TYR A 21 23.75 6.41 29.78
C TYR A 21 22.35 6.97 29.53
N MET A 22 21.73 6.58 28.42
CA MET A 22 20.31 6.83 28.19
C MET A 22 19.56 6.27 29.40
N THR A 23 18.76 7.11 30.03
CA THR A 23 17.91 6.67 31.12
C THR A 23 16.82 5.75 30.56
N ILE A 24 16.20 4.95 31.43
CA ILE A 24 15.06 4.10 31.05
C ILE A 24 13.95 4.96 30.44
N ASP A 25 13.78 6.20 30.90
CA ASP A 25 12.78 7.14 30.38
C ASP A 25 13.17 7.64 28.98
N ASP A 26 14.46 7.87 28.70
CA ASP A 26 14.94 8.20 27.35
C ASP A 26 14.69 7.04 26.37
N ILE A 27 14.95 5.81 26.79
CA ILE A 27 14.73 4.60 25.97
C ILE A 27 13.23 4.43 25.66
N LYS A 28 12.36 4.65 26.66
CA LYS A 28 10.91 4.62 26.47
C LYS A 28 10.45 5.70 25.50
N ALA A 29 10.93 6.92 25.65
CA ALA A 29 10.57 8.03 24.76
C ALA A 29 10.94 7.75 23.30
N VAL A 30 12.13 7.18 23.05
CA VAL A 30 12.56 6.77 21.70
C VAL A 30 11.67 5.64 21.16
N ASN A 31 11.36 4.63 21.99
CA ASN A 31 10.50 3.52 21.58
C ASN A 31 9.06 3.97 21.26
N ASP A 32 8.49 4.86 22.07
CA ASP A 32 7.15 5.40 21.84
C ASP A 32 7.09 6.25 20.58
N ALA A 33 8.14 7.06 20.33
CA ALA A 33 8.28 7.82 19.09
C ALA A 33 8.38 6.90 17.86
N TYR A 34 9.12 5.79 17.97
CA TYR A 34 9.21 4.77 16.93
C TYR A 34 7.84 4.14 16.64
N ILE A 35 7.11 3.69 17.67
CA ILE A 35 5.77 3.11 17.53
C ILE A 35 4.80 4.13 16.91
N ALA A 36 4.85 5.39 17.34
CA ALA A 36 4.02 6.45 16.76
C ALA A 36 4.33 6.68 15.27
N ASN A 37 5.60 6.63 14.88
CA ASN A 37 6.01 6.76 13.48
C ASN A 37 5.53 5.57 12.63
N GLU A 38 5.66 4.34 13.11
CA GLU A 38 5.15 3.15 12.41
C GLU A 38 3.62 3.21 12.24
N LYS A 39 2.88 3.66 13.26
CA LYS A 39 1.44 3.91 13.14
C LYS A 39 1.12 4.95 12.07
N ARG A 40 1.88 6.04 11.98
CA ARG A 40 1.70 7.07 10.93
C ARG A 40 1.97 6.50 9.53
N LYS A 41 3.05 5.74 9.35
CA LYS A 41 3.35 5.09 8.07
C LYS A 41 2.22 4.16 7.63
N ALA A 42 1.69 3.34 8.54
CA ALA A 42 0.57 2.44 8.24
C ALA A 42 -0.70 3.20 7.83
N VAL A 43 -0.99 4.35 8.46
CA VAL A 43 -2.12 5.21 8.07
C VAL A 43 -1.92 5.80 6.67
N ILE A 44 -0.72 6.30 6.36
CA ILE A 44 -0.38 6.85 5.05
C ILE A 44 -0.47 5.76 3.97
N GLU A 45 0.08 4.57 4.22
CA GLU A 45 0.02 3.44 3.30
C GLU A 45 -1.42 3.04 2.99
N ARG A 46 -2.28 2.98 4.01
CA ARG A 46 -3.71 2.70 3.84
C ARG A 46 -4.41 3.79 3.01
N ALA A 47 -4.06 5.06 3.23
CA ALA A 47 -4.62 6.17 2.46
C ALA A 47 -4.17 6.12 0.99
N ASN A 48 -2.91 5.81 0.71
CA ASN A 48 -2.39 5.66 -0.65
C ASN A 48 -3.07 4.52 -1.40
N LYS A 49 -3.17 3.34 -0.78
CA LYS A 49 -3.95 2.20 -1.31
C LYS A 49 -5.40 2.59 -1.64
N LYS A 50 -6.01 3.42 -0.78
CA LYS A 50 -7.35 3.95 -1.01
C LYS A 50 -7.41 4.90 -2.22
N ALA A 51 -6.40 5.75 -2.38
CA ALA A 51 -6.30 6.64 -3.53
C ALA A 51 -6.14 5.85 -4.84
N ASP A 52 -5.30 4.81 -4.83
CA ASP A 52 -5.02 3.97 -6.00
C ASP A 52 -6.29 3.28 -6.53
N GLY A 53 -7.09 2.67 -5.66
CA GLY A 53 -8.34 2.05 -6.10
C GLY A 53 -9.39 3.06 -6.61
N TYR A 54 -9.42 4.30 -6.10
CA TYR A 54 -10.27 5.34 -6.70
C TYR A 54 -9.73 5.84 -8.05
N GLN A 55 -8.41 5.96 -8.22
CA GLN A 55 -7.81 6.26 -9.51
C GLN A 55 -8.13 5.16 -10.54
N ALA A 56 -8.11 3.90 -10.10
CA ALA A 56 -8.53 2.78 -10.91
C ALA A 56 -9.98 2.94 -11.38
N MET A 57 -10.93 3.20 -10.47
CA MET A 57 -12.32 3.47 -10.83
C MET A 57 -12.47 4.62 -11.83
N LYS A 58 -11.71 5.70 -11.63
CA LYS A 58 -11.69 6.84 -12.56
C LYS A 58 -11.21 6.43 -13.94
N CYS A 59 -10.21 5.54 -14.03
CA CYS A 59 -9.75 4.97 -15.30
C CYS A 59 -10.86 4.17 -16.00
N ILE A 60 -11.60 3.32 -15.27
CA ILE A 60 -12.75 2.58 -15.83
C ILE A 60 -13.76 3.53 -16.48
N PHE A 61 -14.18 4.56 -15.74
CA PHE A 61 -15.16 5.52 -16.26
C PHE A 61 -14.63 6.31 -17.46
N LYS A 62 -13.32 6.58 -17.54
CA LYS A 62 -12.71 7.13 -18.74
C LYS A 62 -12.73 6.16 -19.91
N LEU A 63 -12.52 4.86 -19.67
CA LEU A 63 -12.64 3.85 -20.73
C LEU A 63 -14.09 3.72 -21.22
N MET A 64 -15.10 3.97 -20.37
CA MET A 64 -16.52 3.96 -20.78
C MET A 64 -16.90 4.99 -21.85
N VAL A 65 -16.11 6.05 -22.00
CA VAL A 65 -16.36 7.10 -23.00
C VAL A 65 -15.57 6.88 -24.29
N ASP A 66 -14.68 5.89 -24.32
CA ASP A 66 -13.85 5.57 -25.50
C ASP A 66 -14.40 4.31 -26.18
N ASP A 67 -14.98 4.49 -27.36
CA ASP A 67 -15.62 3.41 -28.12
C ASP A 67 -14.67 2.26 -28.49
N ARG A 68 -13.34 2.46 -28.44
CA ARG A 68 -12.36 1.39 -28.65
C ARG A 68 -12.40 0.31 -27.58
N TYR A 69 -12.85 0.67 -26.37
CA TYR A 69 -12.88 -0.22 -25.22
C TYR A 69 -14.30 -0.66 -24.87
N VAL A 70 -15.32 -0.13 -25.53
CA VAL A 70 -16.72 -0.29 -25.12
C VAL A 70 -17.51 -1.10 -26.12
N LYS A 71 -18.24 -2.09 -25.63
CA LYS A 71 -19.31 -2.78 -26.37
C LYS A 71 -20.64 -2.50 -25.69
N ARG A 72 -21.56 -1.90 -26.43
CA ARG A 72 -22.89 -1.54 -25.94
C ARG A 72 -23.90 -2.59 -26.40
N TYR A 73 -24.73 -3.01 -25.46
CA TYR A 73 -25.85 -3.91 -25.67
C TYR A 73 -27.12 -3.26 -25.10
N GLU A 74 -28.29 -3.79 -25.44
CA GLU A 74 -29.57 -3.22 -25.00
C GLU A 74 -29.70 -3.15 -23.47
N THR A 75 -29.13 -4.13 -22.75
CA THR A 75 -29.29 -4.29 -21.30
C THR A 75 -28.00 -4.08 -20.51
N TYR A 76 -26.85 -3.94 -21.18
CA TYR A 76 -25.56 -3.78 -20.50
C TYR A 76 -24.49 -3.14 -21.39
N ILE A 77 -23.44 -2.64 -20.75
CA ILE A 77 -22.24 -2.12 -21.38
C ILE A 77 -21.05 -2.92 -20.88
N ASP A 78 -20.25 -3.47 -21.79
CA ASP A 78 -18.97 -4.10 -21.48
C ASP A 78 -17.82 -3.15 -21.80
N ILE A 79 -16.93 -3.00 -20.84
CA ILE A 79 -15.73 -2.18 -20.92
C ILE A 79 -14.55 -3.11 -20.84
N THR A 80 -13.82 -3.20 -21.93
CA THR A 80 -12.71 -4.12 -22.07
C THR A 80 -11.46 -3.51 -21.46
N VAL A 81 -10.87 -4.24 -20.53
CA VAL A 81 -9.66 -3.86 -19.79
C VAL A 81 -8.49 -4.62 -20.42
N MET A 82 -7.99 -4.10 -21.54
CA MET A 82 -6.87 -4.71 -22.28
C MET A 82 -5.55 -4.02 -21.97
N GLY A 83 -4.47 -4.81 -21.87
CA GLY A 83 -3.11 -4.32 -21.64
C GLY A 83 -2.65 -4.45 -20.19
N TYR A 84 -1.34 -4.57 -20.00
CA TYR A 84 -0.71 -4.77 -18.70
C TYR A 84 -1.08 -3.67 -17.69
N ASP A 85 -1.02 -2.41 -18.13
CA ASP A 85 -1.30 -1.24 -17.28
C ASP A 85 -2.74 -1.25 -16.78
N HIS A 86 -3.71 -1.53 -17.67
CA HIS A 86 -5.11 -1.58 -17.29
C HIS A 86 -5.38 -2.77 -16.36
N ALA A 87 -4.83 -3.96 -16.62
CA ALA A 87 -4.98 -5.10 -15.74
C ALA A 87 -4.42 -4.83 -14.32
N PHE A 88 -3.26 -4.18 -14.23
CA PHE A 88 -2.63 -3.83 -12.95
C PHE A 88 -3.46 -2.82 -12.15
N ILE A 89 -3.93 -1.76 -12.80
CA ILE A 89 -4.80 -0.74 -12.19
C ILE A 89 -6.06 -1.38 -11.60
N PHE A 90 -6.65 -2.33 -12.33
CA PHE A 90 -7.85 -3.04 -11.90
C PHE A 90 -7.64 -3.99 -10.74
N TYR A 91 -6.50 -4.66 -10.70
CA TYR A 91 -6.13 -5.52 -9.58
C TYR A 91 -6.04 -4.75 -8.26
N ASN A 92 -5.49 -3.53 -8.30
CA ASN A 92 -5.43 -2.66 -7.12
C ASN A 92 -6.84 -2.29 -6.62
N ALA A 93 -7.83 -2.17 -7.53
CA ALA A 93 -9.23 -1.93 -7.17
C ALA A 93 -9.92 -3.16 -6.55
N LEU A 94 -9.40 -4.37 -6.75
CA LEU A 94 -9.92 -5.62 -6.17
C LEU A 94 -9.30 -5.97 -4.81
N ARG A 95 -7.99 -5.78 -4.65
CA ARG A 95 -7.28 -6.27 -3.44
C ARG A 95 -7.21 -5.28 -2.30
N ASP A 96 -6.88 -4.02 -2.60
CA ASP A 96 -6.46 -3.09 -1.56
C ASP A 96 -7.62 -2.23 -1.01
N ILE A 97 -8.68 -2.07 -1.81
CA ILE A 97 -9.95 -1.53 -1.36
C ILE A 97 -11.02 -2.55 -1.71
N PRO A 98 -11.88 -2.98 -0.77
CA PRO A 98 -13.00 -3.86 -1.07
C PRO A 98 -14.14 -3.07 -1.76
N LEU A 99 -13.81 -2.34 -2.82
CA LEU A 99 -14.79 -1.71 -3.71
C LEU A 99 -15.59 -2.77 -4.44
N PHE A 100 -14.99 -3.93 -4.69
CA PHE A 100 -15.65 -5.09 -5.26
C PHE A 100 -15.65 -6.25 -4.27
N ILE A 101 -16.73 -6.99 -4.23
CA ILE A 101 -16.90 -8.19 -3.41
C ILE A 101 -17.23 -9.37 -4.32
N LYS A 102 -16.77 -10.57 -3.98
CA LYS A 102 -17.04 -11.77 -4.77
C LYS A 102 -18.56 -11.95 -4.90
N TYR A 103 -19.03 -12.12 -6.14
CA TYR A 103 -20.45 -12.21 -6.45
C TYR A 103 -20.81 -13.61 -6.90
N GLY A 104 -21.70 -14.26 -6.13
CA GLY A 104 -22.17 -15.61 -6.43
C GLY A 104 -21.12 -16.71 -6.19
N LYS A 105 -21.42 -17.90 -6.73
CA LYS A 105 -20.55 -19.08 -6.66
C LYS A 105 -19.55 -19.15 -7.82
N GLU A 106 -19.78 -18.37 -8.87
CA GLU A 106 -18.92 -18.32 -10.05
C GLU A 106 -17.55 -17.76 -9.68
N ASN A 107 -16.50 -18.40 -10.20
CA ASN A 107 -15.15 -17.90 -10.03
C ASN A 107 -14.92 -16.72 -10.97
N GLY A 108 -14.26 -15.69 -10.46
CA GLY A 108 -13.88 -14.51 -11.26
C GLY A 108 -14.96 -13.45 -11.43
N VAL A 109 -16.12 -13.56 -10.77
CA VAL A 109 -17.15 -12.49 -10.81
C VAL A 109 -17.14 -11.70 -9.51
N TRP A 110 -17.06 -10.37 -9.63
CA TRP A 110 -17.04 -9.47 -8.50
C TRP A 110 -18.04 -8.33 -8.72
N GLN A 111 -18.82 -7.97 -7.70
CA GLN A 111 -19.80 -6.88 -7.77
C GLN A 111 -19.32 -5.68 -6.96
N HIS A 112 -19.50 -4.48 -7.50
CA HIS A 112 -19.17 -3.27 -6.76
C HIS A 112 -20.05 -3.13 -5.50
N ARG A 113 -19.41 -2.79 -4.37
CA ARG A 113 -20.03 -2.76 -3.05
C ARG A 113 -21.17 -1.76 -2.97
N LEU A 114 -20.98 -0.58 -3.56
CA LEU A 114 -21.96 0.51 -3.54
C LEU A 114 -22.84 0.56 -4.80
N PHE A 115 -22.34 0.06 -5.93
CA PHE A 115 -22.99 0.23 -7.22
C PHE A 115 -23.35 -1.13 -7.81
N LYS A 116 -24.51 -1.64 -7.41
CA LYS A 116 -24.91 -3.04 -7.62
C LYS A 116 -25.10 -3.44 -9.09
N LYS A 117 -25.14 -2.48 -10.00
CA LYS A 117 -25.18 -2.70 -11.44
C LYS A 117 -23.79 -2.88 -12.08
N LEU A 118 -22.71 -2.68 -11.33
CA LEU A 118 -21.34 -2.78 -11.83
C LEU A 118 -20.67 -4.07 -11.39
N PHE A 119 -20.24 -4.84 -12.38
CA PHE A 119 -19.62 -6.14 -12.21
C PHE A 119 -18.25 -6.16 -12.89
N PHE A 120 -17.29 -6.84 -12.27
CA PHE A 120 -15.99 -7.13 -12.83
C PHE A 120 -15.87 -8.62 -13.09
N TYR A 121 -15.42 -8.96 -14.30
CA TYR A 121 -15.20 -10.32 -14.74
C TYR A 121 -13.70 -10.54 -14.97
N ASP A 122 -13.12 -11.36 -14.11
CA ASP A 122 -11.74 -11.84 -14.15
C ASP A 122 -11.65 -13.11 -15.01
N GLN A 123 -11.59 -12.93 -16.33
CA GLN A 123 -11.26 -14.02 -17.25
C GLN A 123 -9.74 -14.08 -17.42
N ILE A 124 -9.12 -14.74 -16.45
CA ILE A 124 -7.69 -15.00 -16.21
C ILE A 124 -6.83 -15.08 -17.49
N ASN A 125 -5.95 -14.10 -17.71
CA ASN A 125 -4.52 -14.32 -17.96
C ASN A 125 -3.72 -13.00 -17.92
N TRP A 126 -2.59 -12.99 -17.19
CA TRP A 126 -1.72 -11.81 -16.96
C TRP A 126 -1.10 -11.24 -18.24
N SER A 127 -1.02 -12.05 -19.29
CA SER A 127 -0.38 -11.69 -20.56
C SER A 127 -1.34 -11.73 -21.75
N TYR A 128 -2.52 -12.37 -21.60
CA TYR A 128 -3.43 -12.70 -22.73
C TYR A 128 -4.93 -12.74 -22.39
N GLY A 129 -5.33 -12.49 -21.13
CA GLY A 129 -6.72 -12.55 -20.68
C GLY A 129 -7.50 -11.28 -21.05
N ARG A 130 -8.80 -11.43 -21.34
CA ARG A 130 -9.70 -10.28 -21.51
C ARG A 130 -10.44 -10.03 -20.20
N ASN A 131 -9.87 -9.15 -19.38
CA ASN A 131 -10.60 -8.59 -18.25
C ASN A 131 -11.66 -7.63 -18.78
N TYR A 132 -12.85 -7.62 -18.18
CA TYR A 132 -13.85 -6.61 -18.53
C TYR A 132 -14.72 -6.23 -17.34
N VAL A 133 -15.22 -5.01 -17.40
CA VAL A 133 -16.23 -4.49 -16.48
C VAL A 133 -17.56 -4.43 -17.21
N ARG A 134 -18.60 -4.95 -16.59
CA ARG A 134 -19.96 -4.87 -17.08
C ARG A 134 -20.76 -3.90 -16.24
N LEU A 135 -21.36 -2.92 -16.88
CA LEU A 135 -22.41 -2.09 -16.31
C LEU A 135 -23.77 -2.57 -16.83
N ILE A 136 -24.62 -3.08 -15.94
CA ILE A 136 -26.03 -3.35 -16.25
C ILE A 136 -26.78 -2.01 -16.33
N LEU A 137 -27.67 -1.86 -17.32
CA LEU A 137 -28.45 -0.63 -17.54
C LEU A 137 -29.69 -0.54 -16.64
#